data_AF-A0A6C0K571-F1
#
_entry.id   AF-A0A6C0K571-F1
#
_cell.length_a   1.000
_cell.length_b   1.000
_cell.length_c   1.000
_cell.angle_alpha   90.00
_cell.angle_beta   90.00
_cell.angle_gamma   90.00
#
_symmetry.space_group_name_H-M   'P 1'
#
loop_
_entity.id
_entity.type
_entity.pdbx_description
1 polymer ?
#
loop_
_entity_poly.entity_id
_entity_poly.type
_entity_poly.pdbx_seq_one_letter_code
_entity_poly.pdbx_strand_id
1 'polypeptide(L)'
;MTECILCNAPLEATDRRLEYPCGCHAVHSTCGIRRLQADYNTYNDHAFACQTCQRVLITGELPQVDEEPTAPVRSPAFQSDYKQLKKKRVRWNRVNKAFQRRVHQTYLQFLEEMRLNLESIHARKEMLIRTLKASEEYLEARRETTGLTRLENLFRTRYNLGWGELDEYKFLVGRQLRLRTPLRFLHNRFRLRL
;
A
#
# COMPACT_ATOMS: atom_id res chain seq x y z
N MET A 1 -27.45 12.07 -16.66
CA MET A 1 -26.18 12.03 -15.92
C MET A 1 -25.91 10.58 -15.55
N THR A 2 -24.69 10.07 -15.73
CA THR A 2 -24.34 8.70 -15.33
C THR A 2 -24.08 8.66 -13.83
N GLU A 3 -24.73 7.74 -13.11
CA GLU A 3 -24.54 7.54 -11.67
C GLU A 3 -23.62 6.34 -11.40
N CYS A 4 -22.86 6.43 -10.31
CA CYS A 4 -22.04 5.32 -9.84
C CYS A 4 -22.93 4.28 -9.15
N ILE A 5 -23.13 3.13 -9.80
CA ILE A 5 -23.99 2.03 -9.32
C ILE A 5 -23.63 1.48 -7.93
N LEU A 6 -22.39 1.69 -7.46
CA LEU A 6 -21.93 1.19 -6.16
C LEU A 6 -22.27 2.10 -4.97
N CYS A 7 -22.57 3.38 -5.23
CA CYS A 7 -22.85 4.35 -4.16
C CYS A 7 -23.99 5.31 -4.49
N ASN A 8 -24.65 5.13 -5.64
CA ASN A 8 -25.77 5.94 -6.14
C ASN A 8 -25.48 7.45 -6.16
N ALA A 9 -24.21 7.83 -6.30
CA ALA A 9 -23.79 9.22 -6.43
C ALA A 9 -23.48 9.54 -7.89
N PRO A 10 -23.75 10.78 -8.36
CA PRO A 10 -23.46 11.18 -9.74
C PRO A 10 -21.96 11.08 -10.03
N LEU A 11 -21.61 10.65 -11.25
CA LEU A 11 -20.23 10.66 -11.74
C LEU A 11 -19.94 11.99 -12.41
N GLU A 12 -19.16 12.85 -11.76
CA GLU A 12 -18.74 14.12 -12.34
C GLU A 12 -17.69 13.90 -13.43
N ALA A 13 -17.58 14.84 -14.38
CA ALA A 13 -16.58 14.75 -15.46
C ALA A 13 -15.13 14.78 -14.94
N THR A 14 -14.93 15.36 -13.75
CA THR A 14 -13.65 15.49 -13.04
C THR A 14 -13.27 14.23 -12.26
N ASP A 15 -14.19 13.28 -12.07
CA ASP A 15 -13.93 12.10 -11.28
C ASP A 15 -12.99 11.12 -11.99
N ARG A 16 -12.15 10.46 -11.18
CA ARG A 16 -11.44 9.27 -11.65
C ARG A 16 -12.43 8.11 -11.74
N ARG A 17 -12.67 7.67 -12.97
CA ARG A 17 -13.60 6.60 -13.30
C ARG A 17 -12.85 5.29 -13.52
N LEU A 18 -13.44 4.20 -13.05
CA LEU A 18 -13.06 2.86 -13.44
C LEU A 18 -14.14 2.36 -14.41
N GLU A 19 -13.73 2.09 -15.63
CA GLU A 19 -14.57 1.44 -16.63
C GLU A 19 -14.32 -0.06 -16.58
N TYR A 20 -15.38 -0.82 -16.38
CA TYR A 20 -15.25 -2.27 -16.41
C TYR A 20 -15.12 -2.78 -17.85
N PRO A 21 -14.39 -3.88 -18.08
CA PRO A 21 -14.24 -4.48 -19.42
C PRO A 21 -15.57 -4.86 -20.11
N CYS A 22 -16.66 -5.02 -19.34
CA CYS A 22 -18.00 -5.22 -19.92
C CYS A 22 -18.53 -4.00 -20.69
N GLY A 23 -17.96 -2.81 -20.50
CA GLY A 23 -18.44 -1.54 -21.07
C GLY A 23 -19.80 -1.08 -20.53
N CYS A 24 -20.35 -1.80 -19.56
CA CYS A 24 -21.75 -1.69 -19.17
C CYS A 24 -22.04 -0.58 -18.16
N HIS A 25 -21.02 -0.13 -17.41
CA HIS A 25 -21.11 1.01 -16.50
C HIS A 25 -19.72 1.50 -16.08
N ALA A 26 -19.65 2.79 -15.74
CA ALA A 26 -18.51 3.39 -15.06
C ALA A 26 -18.82 3.54 -13.57
N VAL A 27 -17.79 3.43 -12.72
CA VAL A 27 -17.89 3.68 -11.28
C VAL A 27 -16.76 4.59 -10.82
N HIS A 28 -16.89 5.22 -9.66
CA HIS A 28 -15.75 5.89 -9.04
C HIS A 28 -14.62 4.88 -8.84
N SER A 29 -13.38 5.22 -9.20
CA SER A 29 -12.25 4.30 -9.02
C SER A 29 -12.12 3.80 -7.59
N THR A 30 -12.43 4.64 -6.60
CA THR A 30 -12.44 4.28 -5.17
C THR A 30 -13.52 3.26 -4.84
N CYS A 31 -14.73 3.41 -5.37
CA CYS A 31 -15.82 2.44 -5.18
C CYS A 31 -15.47 1.10 -5.84
N GLY A 32 -14.98 1.13 -7.09
CA GLY A 32 -14.55 -0.07 -7.80
C GLY A 32 -13.44 -0.83 -7.06
N ILE A 33 -12.41 -0.15 -6.57
CA ILE A 33 -11.31 -0.77 -5.79
C ILE A 33 -11.81 -1.35 -4.46
N ARG A 34 -12.68 -0.64 -3.74
CA ARG A 34 -13.25 -1.16 -2.49
C ARG A 34 -14.08 -2.41 -2.73
N ARG A 35 -14.85 -2.41 -3.82
CA ARG A 35 -15.66 -3.57 -4.21
C ARG A 35 -14.79 -4.76 -4.60
N LEU A 36 -13.78 -4.55 -5.44
CA LEU A 36 -12.78 -5.57 -5.78
C LEU A 36 -12.16 -6.21 -4.53
N GLN A 37 -11.83 -5.40 -3.51
CA GLN A 37 -11.30 -5.91 -2.24
C GLN A 37 -12.33 -6.72 -1.45
N ALA A 38 -13.60 -6.28 -1.44
CA ALA A 38 -14.67 -7.00 -0.76
C ALA A 38 -14.95 -8.35 -1.45
N ASP A 39 -15.05 -8.36 -2.78
CA ASP A 39 -15.29 -9.59 -3.55
C ASP A 39 -14.12 -10.56 -3.42
N TYR A 40 -12.89 -10.08 -3.49
CA TYR A 40 -11.68 -10.89 -3.29
C TYR A 40 -11.65 -11.58 -1.92
N ASN A 41 -12.20 -10.94 -0.88
CA ASN A 41 -12.24 -11.49 0.48
C ASN A 41 -13.47 -12.39 0.73
N THR A 42 -14.49 -12.33 -0.14
CA THR A 42 -15.79 -12.99 0.09
C THR A 42 -15.95 -14.24 -0.77
N TYR A 43 -15.37 -14.26 -1.98
CA TYR A 43 -15.48 -15.39 -2.91
C TYR A 43 -14.23 -16.26 -2.85
N ASN A 44 -14.42 -17.54 -2.53
CA ASN A 44 -13.36 -18.56 -2.53
C ASN A 44 -12.71 -18.77 -3.91
N ASP A 45 -13.40 -18.41 -4.99
CA ASP A 45 -12.92 -18.61 -6.37
C ASP A 45 -12.22 -17.37 -6.95
N HIS A 46 -11.98 -16.34 -6.13
CA HIS A 46 -11.36 -15.07 -6.54
C HIS A 46 -11.94 -14.45 -7.83
N ALA A 47 -13.20 -14.77 -8.12
CA ALA A 47 -13.90 -14.30 -9.29
C ALA A 47 -14.48 -12.91 -9.02
N PHE A 48 -14.18 -11.96 -9.88
CA PHE A 48 -14.77 -10.63 -9.84
C PHE A 48 -15.79 -10.51 -10.97
N ALA A 49 -17.07 -10.33 -10.62
CA ALA A 49 -18.15 -10.16 -11.58
C ALA A 49 -18.72 -8.74 -11.55
N CYS A 50 -19.08 -8.25 -12.72
CA CYS A 50 -19.90 -7.05 -12.87
C CYS A 50 -21.28 -7.25 -12.21
N GLN A 51 -21.76 -6.32 -11.38
CA GLN A 51 -23.06 -6.49 -10.72
C GLN A 51 -24.26 -6.29 -11.65
N THR A 52 -24.11 -5.51 -12.73
CA THR A 52 -25.22 -5.20 -13.64
C THR A 52 -25.44 -6.29 -14.67
N CYS A 53 -24.37 -6.82 -15.26
CA CYS A 53 -24.48 -7.85 -16.30
C CYS A 53 -23.91 -9.21 -15.91
N GLN A 54 -23.43 -9.37 -14.66
CA GLN A 54 -22.84 -10.60 -14.12
C GLN A 54 -21.65 -11.16 -14.89
N ARG A 55 -21.13 -10.42 -15.88
CA ARG A 55 -19.91 -10.81 -16.61
C ARG A 55 -18.76 -10.91 -15.63
N VAL A 56 -18.13 -12.08 -15.56
CA VAL A 56 -16.87 -12.28 -14.83
C VAL A 56 -15.77 -11.53 -15.57
N LEU A 57 -15.12 -10.61 -14.87
CA LEU A 57 -14.12 -9.68 -15.38
C LEU A 57 -12.70 -10.14 -15.04
N ILE A 58 -12.55 -10.89 -13.95
CA ILE A 58 -11.32 -11.56 -13.55
C ILE A 58 -11.73 -12.93 -13.04
N THR A 59 -11.28 -13.99 -13.74
CA THR A 59 -11.27 -15.35 -13.20
C THR A 59 -9.91 -15.54 -12.52
N GLY A 60 -9.93 -15.67 -11.20
CA GLY A 60 -8.77 -16.18 -10.49
C GLY A 60 -8.71 -17.68 -10.70
N GLU A 61 -8.26 -18.14 -11.87
CA GLU A 61 -7.57 -19.42 -11.87
C GLU A 61 -6.35 -19.20 -10.98
N LEU A 62 -6.48 -19.59 -9.71
CA LEU A 62 -5.30 -19.85 -8.91
C LEU A 62 -4.47 -20.79 -9.78
N PRO A 63 -3.17 -20.51 -10.04
CA PRO A 63 -2.33 -21.56 -10.55
C PRO A 63 -2.59 -22.76 -9.64
N GLN A 64 -2.98 -23.90 -10.23
CA GLN A 64 -3.00 -25.14 -9.48
C GLN A 64 -1.58 -25.25 -8.93
N VAL A 65 -1.46 -24.97 -7.63
CA VAL A 65 -0.21 -25.20 -6.93
C VAL A 65 -0.20 -26.70 -6.87
N ASP A 66 0.44 -27.33 -7.87
CA ASP A 66 0.99 -28.66 -7.70
C ASP A 66 1.56 -28.67 -6.30
N GLU A 67 1.09 -29.58 -5.45
CA GLU A 67 1.46 -29.67 -4.04
C GLU A 67 2.98 -29.87 -3.92
N GLU A 68 3.76 -28.80 -4.11
CA GLU A 68 5.16 -28.78 -3.78
C GLU A 68 5.23 -28.93 -2.27
N PRO A 69 6.11 -29.81 -1.78
CA PRO A 69 6.12 -30.23 -0.40
C PRO A 69 6.20 -28.99 0.50
N THR A 70 5.15 -28.80 1.30
CA THR A 70 5.08 -27.78 2.33
C THR A 70 6.26 -28.00 3.27
N ALA A 71 7.31 -27.17 3.16
CA ALA A 71 8.38 -27.19 4.15
C ALA A 71 7.72 -26.94 5.52
N PRO A 72 7.85 -27.87 6.49
CA PRO A 72 7.03 -27.81 7.69
C PRO A 72 7.25 -26.47 8.39
N VAL A 73 6.15 -25.73 8.57
CA VAL A 73 6.10 -24.54 9.44
C VAL A 73 6.60 -25.02 10.80
N ARG A 74 7.78 -24.53 11.23
CA ARG A 74 8.60 -24.92 12.42
C ARG A 74 9.92 -25.66 12.14
N SER A 75 10.32 -25.87 10.88
CA SER A 75 11.67 -26.36 10.58
C SER A 75 12.76 -25.43 11.14
N PRO A 76 13.97 -25.93 11.47
CA PRO A 76 15.10 -25.08 11.86
C PRO A 76 15.43 -23.99 10.83
N ALA A 77 15.25 -24.31 9.54
CA ALA A 77 15.39 -23.36 8.44
C ALA A 77 14.37 -22.21 8.52
N PHE A 78 13.09 -22.53 8.76
CA PHE A 78 12.03 -21.54 8.98
C PHE A 78 12.37 -20.59 10.14
N GLN A 79 12.81 -21.13 11.28
CA GLN A 79 13.15 -20.31 12.44
C GLN A 79 14.36 -19.39 12.19
N SER A 80 15.36 -19.87 11.43
CA SER A 80 16.51 -19.07 11.03
C SER A 80 16.10 -17.91 10.12
N ASP A 81 15.35 -18.20 9.07
CA ASP A 81 14.84 -17.20 8.12
C ASP A 81 13.93 -16.18 8.83
N TYR A 82 13.06 -16.65 9.72
CA TYR A 82 12.20 -15.80 10.56
C TYR A 82 13.04 -14.84 11.43
N LYS A 83 14.12 -15.32 12.05
CA LYS A 83 15.05 -14.47 12.84
C LYS A 83 15.71 -13.41 11.96
N GLN A 84 16.11 -13.75 10.72
CA GLN A 84 16.70 -12.78 9.79
C GLN A 84 15.68 -11.71 9.38
N LEU A 85 14.46 -12.12 9.06
CA LEU A 85 13.36 -11.21 8.72
C LEU A 85 13.07 -10.24 9.89
N LYS A 86 13.01 -10.76 11.12
CA LYS A 86 12.84 -9.95 12.34
C LYS A 86 13.97 -8.93 12.52
N LYS A 87 15.23 -9.33 12.34
CA LYS A 87 16.38 -8.41 12.42
C LYS A 87 16.29 -7.30 11.38
N LYS A 88 15.96 -7.64 10.14
CA LYS A 88 15.79 -6.65 9.05
C LYS A 88 14.67 -5.66 9.37
N ARG A 89 13.56 -6.13 9.96
CA ARG A 89 12.45 -5.28 10.40
C ARG A 89 12.82 -4.31 11.51
N VAL A 90 13.59 -4.75 12.50
CA VAL A 90 14.10 -3.87 13.57
C VAL A 90 14.98 -2.76 12.98
N ARG A 91 15.87 -3.11 12.04
CA ARG A 91 16.70 -2.14 11.32
C ARG A 91 15.83 -1.14 10.54
N TRP A 92 14.88 -1.64 9.75
CA TRP A 92 13.94 -0.79 9.00
C TRP A 92 13.18 0.17 9.93
N ASN A 93 12.65 -0.30 11.06
CA ASN A 93 11.97 0.53 12.05
C ASN A 93 12.86 1.66 12.57
N ARG A 94 14.14 1.38 12.85
CA ARG A 94 15.10 2.38 13.34
C ARG A 94 15.33 3.47 12.28
N VAL A 95 15.66 3.08 11.05
CA VAL A 95 15.92 4.01 9.94
C VAL A 95 14.68 4.84 9.63
N ASN A 96 13.50 4.19 9.56
CA ASN A 96 12.26 4.88 9.24
C ASN A 96 11.84 5.84 10.36
N LYS A 97 12.11 5.52 11.64
CA LYS A 97 11.87 6.44 12.76
C LYS A 97 12.77 7.68 12.69
N ALA A 98 14.02 7.54 12.27
CA ALA A 98 14.91 8.68 12.05
C ALA A 98 14.39 9.57 10.92
N PHE A 99 14.01 8.99 9.77
CA PHE A 99 13.37 9.72 8.68
C PHE A 99 12.10 10.45 9.11
N GLN A 100 11.22 9.80 9.89
CA GLN A 100 9.99 10.42 10.40
C GLN A 100 10.26 11.63 11.29
N ARG A 101 11.29 11.57 12.15
CA ARG A 101 11.70 12.71 12.99
C ARG A 101 12.15 13.88 12.12
N ARG A 102 12.97 13.62 11.10
CA ARG A 102 13.43 14.64 10.14
C ARG A 102 12.26 15.31 9.44
N VAL A 103 11.35 14.51 8.87
CA VAL A 103 10.14 15.03 8.20
C VAL A 103 9.28 15.85 9.16
N HIS A 104 9.12 15.42 10.41
CA HIS A 104 8.33 16.15 11.40
C HIS A 104 8.95 17.51 11.74
N GLN A 105 10.27 17.56 11.96
CA GLN A 105 10.98 18.82 12.22
C GLN A 105 10.85 19.80 11.04
N THR A 106 11.10 19.32 9.82
CA THR A 106 10.95 20.12 8.60
C THR A 106 9.52 20.60 8.40
N TYR A 107 8.53 19.79 8.76
CA TYR A 107 7.13 20.19 8.70
C TYR A 107 6.79 21.31 9.70
N LEU A 108 7.33 21.27 10.92
CA LEU A 108 7.13 22.34 11.89
C LEU A 108 7.76 23.67 11.43
N GLN A 109 8.99 23.62 10.91
CA GLN A 109 9.65 24.77 10.30
C GLN A 109 8.83 25.34 9.14
N PHE A 110 8.32 24.45 8.27
CA PHE A 110 7.45 24.84 7.17
C PHE A 110 6.18 25.55 7.67
N LEU A 111 5.50 25.05 8.71
CA LEU A 111 4.31 25.71 9.26
C LEU A 111 4.62 27.10 9.85
N GLU A 112 5.77 27.24 10.50
CA GLU A 112 6.23 28.51 11.06
C GLU A 112 6.51 29.55 9.96
N GLU A 113 7.22 29.15 8.91
CA GLU A 113 7.53 30.02 7.75
C GLU A 113 6.29 30.40 6.93
N MET A 114 5.26 29.55 6.91
CA MET A 114 4.14 29.64 5.97
C MET A 114 2.88 30.29 6.52
N ARG A 115 2.97 30.98 7.66
CA ARG A 115 1.82 31.57 8.32
C ARG A 115 1.11 32.70 7.54
N LEU A 116 1.56 33.09 6.33
CA LEU A 116 1.08 34.31 5.66
C LEU A 116 0.79 34.28 4.14
N ASN A 117 1.02 33.21 3.33
CA ASN A 117 0.67 33.27 1.89
C ASN A 117 0.51 31.92 1.13
N LEU A 118 -0.67 31.65 0.52
CA LEU A 118 -1.07 30.36 -0.08
C LEU A 118 -0.35 29.94 -1.37
N GLU A 119 -0.03 30.86 -2.28
CA GLU A 119 0.66 30.50 -3.53
C GLU A 119 2.15 30.17 -3.29
N SER A 120 2.77 30.86 -2.33
CA SER A 120 4.13 30.57 -1.89
C SER A 120 4.25 29.19 -1.21
N ILE A 121 3.17 28.74 -0.56
CA ILE A 121 3.09 27.48 0.19
C ILE A 121 3.25 26.26 -0.71
N HIS A 122 2.64 26.25 -1.90
CA HIS A 122 2.73 25.11 -2.81
C HIS A 122 4.13 24.96 -3.43
N ALA A 123 4.72 26.04 -3.93
CA ALA A 123 6.07 26.02 -4.49
C ALA A 123 7.11 25.62 -3.44
N ARG A 124 6.99 26.16 -2.21
CA ARG A 124 7.89 25.85 -1.09
C ARG A 124 7.72 24.42 -0.58
N LYS A 125 6.49 23.91 -0.54
CA LYS A 125 6.20 22.49 -0.26
C LYS A 125 6.90 21.56 -1.27
N GLU A 126 6.76 21.82 -2.57
CA GLU A 126 7.39 20.98 -3.60
C GLU A 126 8.91 20.99 -3.48
N MET A 127 9.51 22.16 -3.23
CA MET A 127 10.95 22.29 -2.98
C MET A 127 11.39 21.47 -1.76
N LEU A 128 10.67 21.57 -0.63
CA LEU A 128 10.96 20.81 0.58
C LEU A 128 10.83 19.29 0.38
N ILE A 129 9.80 18.85 -0.34
CA ILE A 129 9.63 17.43 -0.68
C ILE A 129 10.81 16.95 -1.54
N ARG A 130 11.30 17.74 -2.50
CA ARG A 130 12.48 17.41 -3.30
C ARG A 130 13.73 17.30 -2.43
N THR A 131 13.97 18.27 -1.54
CA THR A 131 15.09 18.26 -0.59
C THR A 131 15.05 17.02 0.31
N LEU A 132 13.88 16.71 0.88
CA LEU A 132 13.71 15.52 1.71
C LEU A 132 13.90 14.21 0.93
N LYS A 133 13.49 14.16 -0.34
CA LYS A 133 13.76 13.00 -1.22
C LYS A 133 15.24 12.83 -1.57
N ALA A 134 16.02 13.91 -1.51
CA ALA A 134 17.46 13.88 -1.74
C ALA A 134 18.26 13.56 -0.46
N SER A 135 17.62 13.55 0.72
CA SER A 135 18.32 13.33 1.99
C SER A 135 18.79 11.89 2.14
N GLU A 136 19.91 11.70 2.85
CA GLU A 136 20.48 10.38 3.13
C GLU A 136 19.47 9.48 3.87
N GLU A 137 18.73 10.04 4.83
CA GLU A 137 17.74 9.30 5.62
C GLU A 137 16.58 8.79 4.75
N TYR A 138 16.17 9.57 3.75
CA TYR A 138 15.15 9.11 2.80
C TYR A 138 15.67 7.99 1.91
N LEU A 139 16.88 8.14 1.37
CA LEU A 139 17.50 7.13 0.50
C LEU A 139 17.71 5.83 1.27
N GLU A 140 18.18 5.90 2.52
CA GLU A 140 18.33 4.74 3.40
C GLU A 140 16.97 4.11 3.73
N ALA A 141 15.97 4.92 4.13
CA ALA A 141 14.63 4.42 4.43
C ALA A 141 13.98 3.74 3.22
N ARG A 142 14.19 4.26 2.01
CA ARG A 142 13.68 3.68 0.76
C ARG A 142 14.38 2.36 0.42
N ARG A 143 15.71 2.29 0.56
CA ARG A 143 16.49 1.04 0.39
C ARG A 143 16.03 -0.03 1.37
N GLU A 144 15.91 0.31 2.66
CA GLU A 144 15.45 -0.62 3.69
C GLU A 144 14.01 -1.09 3.46
N THR A 145 13.10 -0.19 3.04
CA THR A 145 11.71 -0.57 2.71
C THR A 145 11.67 -1.56 1.55
N THR A 146 12.41 -1.29 0.48
CA THR A 146 12.47 -2.18 -0.71
C THR A 146 13.07 -3.54 -0.34
N GLY A 147 14.15 -3.54 0.44
CA GLY A 147 14.79 -4.76 0.91
C GLY A 147 13.89 -5.61 1.81
N LEU A 148 13.15 -4.97 2.73
CA LEU A 148 12.19 -5.66 3.60
C LEU A 148 11.06 -6.28 2.78
N THR A 149 10.44 -5.53 1.85
CA THR A 149 9.36 -6.05 1.00
C THR A 149 9.81 -7.23 0.14
N ARG A 150 11.03 -7.18 -0.41
CA ARG A 150 11.59 -8.31 -1.18
C ARG A 150 11.77 -9.55 -0.31
N LEU A 151 12.34 -9.39 0.89
CA LEU A 151 12.55 -10.50 1.82
C LEU A 151 11.24 -11.10 2.33
N GLU A 152 10.22 -10.27 2.61
CA GLU A 152 8.88 -10.73 2.98
C GLU A 152 8.24 -11.56 1.87
N ASN A 153 8.33 -11.11 0.62
CA ASN A 153 7.81 -11.87 -0.53
C ASN A 153 8.53 -13.21 -0.71
N LEU A 154 9.87 -13.22 -0.60
CA LEU A 154 10.65 -14.47 -0.70
C LEU A 154 10.31 -15.43 0.44
N PHE A 155 10.19 -14.94 1.68
CA PHE A 155 9.79 -15.74 2.83
C PHE A 155 8.39 -16.33 2.62
N ARG A 156 7.44 -15.52 2.14
CA ARG A 156 6.09 -15.98 1.84
C ARG A 156 6.08 -17.10 0.80
N THR A 157 6.74 -16.90 -0.33
CA THR A 157 6.81 -17.90 -1.41
C THR A 157 7.48 -19.18 -0.95
N ARG A 158 8.58 -19.08 -0.19
CA ARG A 158 9.33 -20.25 0.30
C ARG A 158 8.52 -21.17 1.22
N TYR A 159 7.56 -20.62 1.95
CA TYR A 159 6.80 -21.34 2.96
C TYR A 159 5.30 -21.43 2.64
N ASN A 160 4.90 -21.08 1.42
CA ASN A 160 3.52 -21.04 0.93
C ASN A 160 2.51 -20.39 1.91
N LEU A 161 2.92 -19.29 2.56
CA LEU A 161 2.11 -18.66 3.60
C LEU A 161 1.06 -17.71 3.02
N GLY A 162 -0.17 -17.82 3.52
CA GLY A 162 -1.23 -16.83 3.30
C GLY A 162 -0.98 -15.50 4.04
N TRP A 163 -1.70 -14.44 3.67
CA TRP A 163 -1.62 -13.15 4.38
C TRP A 163 -2.12 -13.23 5.83
N GLY A 164 -3.12 -14.07 6.11
CA GLY A 164 -3.64 -14.30 7.46
C GLY A 164 -2.64 -15.03 8.37
N GLU A 165 -1.90 -16.00 7.83
CA GLU A 165 -0.89 -16.77 8.57
C GLU A 165 0.34 -15.91 8.90
N LEU A 166 0.72 -15.00 8.01
CA LEU A 166 1.71 -13.97 8.31
C LEU A 166 1.28 -13.10 9.51
N ASP A 167 0.00 -12.75 9.62
CA ASP A 167 -0.53 -11.94 10.71
C ASP A 167 -0.58 -12.71 12.05
N GLU A 168 -0.96 -13.98 12.02
CA GLU A 168 -0.97 -14.87 13.19
C GLU A 168 0.46 -15.10 13.74
N TYR A 169 1.47 -15.10 12.87
CA TYR A 169 2.89 -15.08 13.23
C TYR A 169 3.48 -13.67 13.50
N LYS A 170 2.62 -12.67 13.79
CA LYS A 170 2.93 -11.28 14.18
C LYS A 170 3.63 -10.44 13.10
N PHE A 171 3.35 -10.67 11.82
CA PHE A 171 3.98 -9.90 10.76
C PHE A 171 3.28 -8.61 10.32
N LEU A 172 1.97 -8.42 10.42
CA LEU A 172 1.22 -7.17 10.11
C LEU A 172 1.98 -6.14 9.25
N VAL A 173 1.94 -6.34 7.95
CA VAL A 173 2.80 -5.61 7.00
C VAL A 173 2.01 -5.00 5.85
N GLY A 174 0.88 -5.55 5.40
CA GLY A 174 0.17 -5.00 4.23
C GLY A 174 -0.38 -3.57 4.43
N ARG A 175 -1.17 -3.34 5.50
CA ARG A 175 -1.85 -2.05 5.74
C ARG A 175 -0.94 -1.02 6.40
N GLN A 176 -0.04 -1.48 7.29
CA GLN A 176 0.93 -0.61 7.97
C GLN A 176 2.10 -0.21 7.06
N LEU A 177 2.65 -1.08 6.21
CA LEU A 177 3.70 -0.65 5.27
C LEU A 177 3.18 0.38 4.28
N ARG A 178 1.95 0.22 3.76
CA ARG A 178 1.35 1.23 2.88
C ARG A 178 1.39 2.61 3.53
N LEU A 179 1.01 2.73 4.81
CA LEU A 179 1.06 3.99 5.57
C LEU A 179 2.47 4.39 6.04
N ARG A 180 3.44 3.47 6.06
CA ARG A 180 4.81 3.67 6.55
C ARG A 180 5.87 3.78 5.44
N THR A 181 5.49 3.72 4.16
CA THR A 181 6.41 4.03 3.06
C THR A 181 6.85 5.50 3.14
N PRO A 182 8.14 5.82 2.92
CA PRO A 182 8.64 7.19 3.01
C PRO A 182 7.85 8.18 2.13
N LEU A 183 7.47 7.75 0.93
CA LEU A 183 6.68 8.56 -0.02
C LEU A 183 5.28 8.93 0.52
N ARG A 184 4.56 7.96 1.09
CA ARG A 184 3.20 8.20 1.59
C ARG A 184 3.24 9.02 2.88
N PHE A 185 4.31 8.88 3.66
CA PHE A 185 4.54 9.72 4.84
C PHE A 185 4.73 11.20 4.46
N LEU A 186 5.58 11.48 3.46
CA LEU A 186 5.75 12.83 2.91
C LEU A 186 4.41 13.38 2.40
N HIS A 187 3.72 12.62 1.56
CA HIS A 187 2.44 13.04 0.99
C HIS A 187 1.40 13.36 2.07
N ASN A 188 1.27 12.52 3.10
CA ASN A 188 0.29 12.72 4.16
C ASN A 188 0.65 13.88 5.09
N ARG A 189 1.93 14.05 5.44
CA ARG A 189 2.35 15.12 6.36
C ARG A 189 2.24 16.51 5.74
N PHE A 190 2.48 16.63 4.44
CA PHE A 190 2.33 17.88 3.71
C PHE A 190 0.99 17.99 2.98
N ARG A 191 -0.01 17.20 3.36
CA ARG A 191 -1.36 17.32 2.80
C ARG A 191 -2.05 18.53 3.41
N LEU A 192 -2.08 19.62 2.66
CA LEU A 192 -2.93 20.77 2.96
C LEU A 192 -4.37 20.35 2.65
N ARG A 193 -5.25 20.42 3.64
CA ARG A 193 -6.70 20.41 3.42
C ARG A 193 -7.09 21.88 3.37
N LEU A 194 -7.50 22.33 2.19
CA LEU A 194 -8.27 23.56 2.05
C LEU A 194 -9.67 23.29 2.60
#